data_AF-A0A935RN83-F1
#
_entry.id   AF-A0A935RN83-F1
#
_cell.length_a   1.000
_cell.length_b   1.000
_cell.length_c   1.000
_cell.angle_alpha   90.00
_cell.angle_beta   90.00
_cell.angle_gamma   90.00
#
_symmetry.space_group_name_H-M   'P 1'
#
loop_
_entity.id
_entity.type
_entity.pdbx_description
1 polymer ?
#
loop_
_entity_poly.entity_id
_entity_poly.type
_entity_poly.pdbx_seq_one_letter_code
_entity_poly.pdbx_strand_id
1 'polypeptide(L)'
;MSTESLAAELLNSSNEKIVGISYSDRYLANPLSVALLAQIVNGLKLLVGSRWEVTSANVSLLKKAGNSNYYPNQLWHDWQDIVSRTDVIKLVFQSIGLQTSVSVLDHIASIEHGRPLRIRLSSERIIEVRLIREWGTLANITID
;
A
#
# COMPACT_ATOMS: atom_id res chain seq x y z
N MET A 1 3.55 -17.16 -20.95
CA MET A 1 4.30 -16.87 -19.72
C MET A 1 3.27 -16.49 -18.66
N SER A 2 3.18 -17.22 -17.54
CA SER A 2 2.21 -16.89 -16.49
C SER A 2 2.68 -15.65 -15.72
N THR A 3 1.74 -14.84 -15.24
CA THR A 3 2.02 -13.65 -14.41
C THR A 3 2.82 -13.99 -13.14
N GLU A 4 2.62 -15.20 -12.60
CA GLU A 4 3.36 -15.72 -11.45
C GLU A 4 4.85 -15.90 -11.75
N SER A 5 5.22 -16.36 -12.97
CA SER A 5 6.63 -16.52 -13.33
C SER A 5 7.31 -15.16 -13.51
N LEU A 6 6.61 -14.17 -14.06
CA LEU A 6 7.16 -12.82 -14.25
C LEU A 6 7.33 -12.07 -12.92
N ALA A 7 6.40 -12.20 -11.98
CA ALA A 7 6.51 -11.56 -10.66
C ALA A 7 7.64 -12.19 -9.83
N ALA A 8 7.73 -13.53 -9.82
CA ALA A 8 8.82 -14.24 -9.15
C ALA A 8 10.17 -13.92 -9.81
N GLU A 9 10.21 -13.82 -11.14
CA GLU A 9 11.41 -13.43 -11.87
C GLU A 9 11.78 -11.97 -11.62
N LEU A 10 10.86 -11.01 -11.59
CA LEU A 10 11.18 -9.60 -11.24
C LEU A 10 11.72 -9.46 -9.81
N LEU A 11 11.18 -10.25 -8.88
CA LEU A 11 11.62 -10.25 -7.50
C LEU A 11 12.92 -11.04 -7.32
N ASN A 12 13.20 -12.10 -8.09
CA ASN A 12 14.40 -12.96 -7.92
C ASN A 12 15.55 -12.66 -8.89
N SER A 13 15.29 -12.07 -10.06
CA SER A 13 16.28 -11.81 -11.11
C SER A 13 17.14 -10.58 -10.82
N SER A 14 16.72 -9.73 -9.89
CA SER A 14 17.46 -8.53 -9.52
C SER A 14 18.24 -8.79 -8.23
N ASN A 15 19.57 -8.68 -8.31
CA ASN A 15 20.44 -8.53 -7.14
C ASN A 15 20.24 -7.15 -6.45
N GLU A 16 19.14 -6.48 -6.78
CA GLU A 16 18.79 -5.15 -6.37
C GLU A 16 18.07 -5.17 -5.02
N LYS A 17 18.33 -4.12 -4.25
CA LYS A 17 17.72 -3.92 -2.95
C LYS A 17 16.40 -3.18 -3.12
N ILE A 18 15.44 -3.47 -2.28
CA ILE A 18 14.22 -2.66 -2.19
C ILE A 18 14.48 -1.54 -1.19
N VAL A 19 14.42 -0.30 -1.68
CA VAL A 19 14.82 0.91 -0.93
C VAL A 19 13.67 1.88 -0.69
N GLY A 20 12.48 1.60 -1.22
CA GLY A 20 11.30 2.42 -0.94
C GLY A 20 9.98 1.74 -1.25
N ILE A 21 8.95 2.13 -0.48
CA ILE A 21 7.56 1.76 -0.72
C ILE A 21 6.70 3.02 -0.68
N SER A 22 5.81 3.15 -1.66
CA SER A 22 4.71 4.11 -1.59
C SER A 22 3.39 3.45 -2.00
N TYR A 23 2.30 3.86 -1.34
CA TYR A 23 0.96 3.39 -1.65
C TYR A 23 0.00 4.57 -1.73
N SER A 24 -0.91 4.56 -2.70
CA SER A 24 -1.89 5.63 -2.91
C SER A 24 -3.28 5.03 -3.08
N ASP A 25 -4.23 5.34 -2.20
CA ASP A 25 -5.59 4.79 -2.28
C ASP A 25 -6.66 5.69 -1.64
N ARG A 26 -7.63 6.12 -2.45
CA ARG A 26 -8.77 6.93 -2.00
C ARG A 26 -9.73 6.16 -1.08
N TYR A 27 -9.64 4.84 -1.05
CA TYR A 27 -10.56 3.94 -0.34
C TYR A 27 -9.95 3.27 0.89
N LEU A 28 -8.72 3.60 1.29
CA LEU A 28 -8.04 2.99 2.45
C LEU A 28 -8.65 3.46 3.78
N ALA A 29 -9.95 3.25 4.00
CA ALA A 29 -10.78 3.98 4.97
C ALA A 29 -11.29 3.12 6.13
N ASN A 30 -11.06 1.82 6.12
CA ASN A 30 -11.49 0.88 7.16
C ASN A 30 -10.32 0.05 7.73
N PRO A 31 -10.45 -0.46 8.97
CA PRO A 31 -9.44 -1.30 9.63
C PRO A 31 -8.96 -2.47 8.79
N LEU A 32 -9.87 -3.20 8.15
CA LEU A 32 -9.54 -4.39 7.36
C LEU A 32 -8.60 -4.06 6.20
N SER A 33 -8.88 -2.97 5.47
CA SER A 33 -8.09 -2.59 4.30
C SER A 33 -6.67 -2.14 4.67
N VAL A 34 -6.51 -1.45 5.81
CA VAL A 34 -5.20 -1.07 6.36
C VAL A 34 -4.41 -2.30 6.80
N ALA A 35 -5.06 -3.23 7.50
CA ALA A 35 -4.44 -4.48 7.93
C ALA A 35 -3.97 -5.32 6.72
N LEU A 36 -4.80 -5.45 5.69
CA LEU A 36 -4.46 -6.18 4.47
C LEU A 36 -3.26 -5.56 3.75
N LEU A 37 -3.22 -4.23 3.61
CA LEU A 37 -2.08 -3.54 3.01
C LEU A 37 -0.79 -3.82 3.79
N ALA A 38 -0.83 -3.74 5.12
CA ALA A 38 0.33 -4.02 5.96
C ALA A 38 0.79 -5.49 5.86
N GLN A 39 -0.15 -6.43 5.75
CA GLN A 39 0.17 -7.84 5.52
C GLN A 39 0.82 -8.06 4.16
N ILE A 40 0.36 -7.39 3.09
CA ILE A 40 1.00 -7.45 1.77
C ILE A 40 2.44 -6.93 1.84
N VAL A 41 2.65 -5.77 2.48
CA VAL A 41 3.99 -5.16 2.63
C VAL A 41 4.91 -6.04 3.48
N ASN A 42 4.39 -6.62 4.57
CA ASN A 42 5.17 -7.53 5.42
C ASN A 42 5.49 -8.84 4.71
N GLY A 43 4.54 -9.39 3.95
CA GLY A 43 4.77 -10.57 3.10
C GLY A 43 5.87 -10.32 2.08
N LEU A 44 5.85 -9.15 1.42
CA LEU A 44 6.91 -8.74 0.50
C LEU A 44 8.27 -8.63 1.20
N LYS A 45 8.32 -7.99 2.38
CA LYS A 45 9.53 -7.89 3.20
C LYS A 45 10.11 -9.27 3.53
N LEU A 46 9.26 -10.20 3.98
CA LEU A 46 9.68 -11.56 4.31
C LEU A 46 10.15 -12.35 3.08
N LEU A 47 9.48 -12.19 1.94
CA LEU A 47 9.84 -12.85 0.68
C LEU A 47 11.18 -12.36 0.15
N VAL A 48 11.45 -11.06 0.24
CA VAL A 48 12.66 -10.42 -0.30
C VAL A 48 13.86 -10.61 0.63
N GLY A 49 13.61 -10.74 1.94
CA GLY A 49 14.62 -11.08 2.94
C GLY A 49 15.70 -10.01 3.06
N SER A 50 16.97 -10.42 2.95
CA SER A 50 18.15 -9.57 3.15
C SER A 50 18.26 -8.38 2.19
N ARG A 51 17.51 -8.38 1.07
CA ARG A 51 17.48 -7.27 0.12
C ARG A 51 16.52 -6.14 0.54
N TRP A 52 15.77 -6.30 1.62
CA TRP A 52 14.86 -5.29 2.13
C TRP A 52 15.62 -4.22 2.94
N GLU A 53 15.74 -3.02 2.41
CA GLU A 53 16.37 -1.87 3.08
C GLU A 53 15.38 -0.73 3.36
N VAL A 54 14.08 -0.98 3.21
CA VAL A 54 13.04 0.02 3.47
C VAL A 54 12.87 0.20 4.97
N THR A 55 13.10 1.43 5.45
CA THR A 55 12.86 1.86 6.84
C THR A 55 11.61 2.72 6.98
N SER A 56 11.15 3.32 5.88
CA SER A 56 9.97 4.18 5.84
C SER A 56 9.06 3.92 4.64
N ALA A 57 7.75 3.97 4.87
CA ALA A 57 6.73 3.91 3.83
C ALA A 57 5.99 5.26 3.69
N ASN A 58 5.55 5.56 2.47
CA ASN A 58 4.68 6.71 2.20
C ASN A 58 3.27 6.22 1.84
N VAL A 59 2.25 6.68 2.56
CA VAL A 59 0.85 6.32 2.29
C VAL A 59 0.07 7.58 1.96
N SER A 60 -0.51 7.64 0.76
CA SER A 60 -1.38 8.73 0.33
C SER A 60 -2.84 8.29 0.36
N LEU A 61 -3.71 9.12 0.93
CA LEU A 61 -5.11 8.83 1.07
C LEU A 61 -5.98 10.07 0.87
N LEU A 62 -7.23 9.86 0.50
CA LEU A 62 -8.20 10.95 0.36
C LEU A 62 -8.86 11.24 1.71
N LYS A 63 -8.96 12.53 2.04
CA LYS A 63 -9.79 13.01 3.14
C LYS A 63 -11.24 12.70 2.83
N LYS A 64 -11.88 11.93 3.70
CA LYS A 64 -13.30 11.60 3.61
C LYS A 64 -14.00 12.21 4.81
N ALA A 65 -15.10 12.91 4.58
CA ALA A 65 -15.95 13.36 5.67
C ALA A 65 -16.58 12.14 6.35
N GLY A 66 -16.46 12.06 7.68
CA GLY A 66 -17.20 11.09 8.48
C GLY A 66 -18.70 11.31 8.34
N ASN A 67 -19.47 10.23 8.46
CA ASN A 67 -20.91 10.30 8.64
C ASN A 67 -21.23 10.23 10.14
N SER A 68 -21.51 11.38 10.75
CA SER A 68 -21.73 11.52 12.20
C SER A 68 -22.92 10.72 12.75
N ASN A 69 -23.78 10.17 11.88
CA ASN A 69 -24.96 9.41 12.28
C ASN A 69 -24.71 7.90 12.38
N TYR A 70 -23.45 7.47 12.34
CA TYR A 70 -23.08 6.05 12.31
C TYR A 70 -22.02 5.71 13.37
N TYR A 71 -22.24 4.62 14.12
CA TYR A 71 -21.28 4.08 15.08
C TYR A 71 -20.49 2.92 14.44
N PRO A 72 -19.26 3.13 13.95
CA PRO A 72 -18.50 2.07 13.31
C PRO A 72 -17.95 1.08 14.34
N ASN A 73 -18.58 -0.09 14.44
CA ASN A 73 -18.18 -1.17 15.36
C ASN A 73 -17.70 -2.47 14.69
N GLN A 74 -17.54 -2.50 13.35
CA GLN A 74 -17.07 -3.65 12.58
C GLN A 74 -15.80 -3.31 11.80
N LEU A 75 -14.99 -4.33 11.47
CA LEU A 75 -13.69 -4.16 10.82
C LEU A 75 -13.76 -3.57 9.39
N TRP A 76 -14.92 -3.69 8.74
CA TRP A 76 -15.18 -3.15 7.41
C TRP A 76 -15.91 -1.80 7.47
N HIS A 77 -16.19 -1.26 8.67
CA HIS A 77 -16.73 0.08 8.80
C HIS A 77 -15.60 1.11 8.66
N ASP A 78 -15.90 2.18 7.92
CA ASP A 78 -14.96 3.28 7.74
C ASP A 78 -14.75 4.06 9.05
N TRP A 79 -13.55 4.57 9.26
CA TRP A 79 -13.28 5.54 10.33
C TRP A 79 -14.02 6.85 10.07
N GLN A 80 -14.49 7.47 11.15
CA GLN A 80 -15.22 8.75 11.09
C GLN A 80 -14.28 9.94 11.00
N ASP A 81 -13.16 9.90 11.71
CA ASP A 81 -12.19 10.96 11.74
C ASP A 81 -10.86 10.55 11.09
N ILE A 82 -10.25 11.53 10.43
CA ILE A 82 -9.01 11.34 9.69
C ILE A 82 -7.82 11.10 10.62
N VAL A 83 -7.85 11.67 11.84
CA VAL A 83 -6.74 11.58 12.80
C VAL A 83 -6.54 10.13 13.23
N SER A 84 -7.59 9.50 13.75
CA SER A 84 -7.60 8.08 14.15
C SER A 84 -7.18 7.18 13.00
N ARG A 85 -7.68 7.43 11.79
CA ARG A 85 -7.28 6.69 10.58
C ARG A 85 -5.78 6.80 10.32
N THR A 86 -5.23 8.01 10.32
CA THR A 86 -3.79 8.23 10.06
C THR A 86 -2.91 7.65 11.17
N ASP A 87 -3.33 7.73 12.43
CA ASP A 87 -2.59 7.20 13.57
C ASP A 87 -2.57 5.67 13.55
N VAL A 88 -3.71 5.03 13.25
CA VAL A 88 -3.76 3.57 13.08
C VAL A 88 -2.88 3.12 11.93
N ILE A 89 -2.87 3.80 10.78
CA ILE A 89 -1.98 3.47 9.66
C ILE A 89 -0.52 3.50 10.12
N LYS A 90 -0.11 4.55 10.83
CA LYS A 90 1.26 4.65 11.37
C LYS A 90 1.58 3.52 12.34
N LEU A 91 0.69 3.22 13.28
CA LEU A 91 0.87 2.16 14.28
C LEU A 91 0.96 0.77 13.64
N VAL A 92 0.09 0.49 12.67
CA VAL A 92 0.08 -0.80 11.96
C VAL A 92 1.38 -0.99 11.19
N PHE A 93 1.85 0.03 10.46
CA PHE A 93 3.12 -0.06 9.75
C PHE A 93 4.34 -0.11 10.71
N GLN A 94 4.26 0.60 11.84
CA GLN A 94 5.28 0.51 12.88
C GLN A 94 5.39 -0.92 13.44
N SER A 95 4.27 -1.64 13.56
CA SER A 95 4.25 -3.04 14.02
C SER A 95 5.02 -4.01 13.10
N ILE A 96 5.16 -3.66 11.82
CA ILE A 96 5.97 -4.41 10.84
C ILE A 96 7.38 -3.81 10.64
N GLY A 97 7.75 -2.87 11.52
CA GLY A 97 9.08 -2.24 11.57
C GLY A 97 9.29 -1.11 10.55
N LEU A 98 8.23 -0.45 10.09
CA LEU A 98 8.30 0.66 9.15
C LEU A 98 7.80 1.96 9.78
N GLN A 99 8.59 3.02 9.69
CA GLN A 99 8.09 4.38 9.92
C GLN A 99 7.15 4.76 8.77
N THR A 100 6.11 5.54 9.02
CA THR A 100 5.14 5.88 7.97
C THR A 100 4.83 7.36 7.94
N SER A 101 5.05 7.95 6.76
CA SER A 101 4.50 9.25 6.41
C SER A 101 3.14 9.07 5.77
N VAL A 102 2.13 9.78 6.26
CA VAL A 102 0.77 9.72 5.72
C VAL A 102 0.39 11.07 5.13
N SER A 103 0.18 11.11 3.83
CA SER A 103 -0.28 12.28 3.08
C SER A 103 -1.80 12.23 2.93
N VAL A 104 -2.49 13.17 3.57
CA VAL A 104 -3.94 13.33 3.43
C VAL A 104 -4.19 14.37 2.34
N LEU A 105 -4.85 13.94 1.27
CA LEU A 105 -5.19 14.80 0.13
C LEU A 105 -6.63 15.28 0.24
N ASP A 106 -6.87 16.55 -0.08
CA ASP A 106 -8.20 17.17 0.01
C ASP A 106 -9.04 17.02 -1.28
N HIS A 107 -8.40 16.75 -2.42
CA HIS A 107 -9.06 16.69 -3.72
C HIS A 107 -8.93 15.32 -4.38
N ILE A 108 -10.05 14.82 -4.92
CA ILE A 108 -10.09 13.52 -5.59
C ILE A 108 -9.22 13.47 -6.85
N ALA A 109 -9.04 14.61 -7.53
CA ALA A 109 -8.16 14.72 -8.69
C ALA A 109 -6.67 14.60 -8.31
N SER A 110 -6.33 14.78 -7.03
CA SER A 110 -4.97 14.68 -6.52
C SER A 110 -4.56 13.25 -6.18
N ILE A 111 -5.50 12.28 -6.23
CA ILE A 111 -5.23 10.89 -5.86
C ILE A 111 -5.53 9.94 -7.03
N GLU A 112 -4.64 8.98 -7.21
CA GLU A 112 -4.73 8.00 -8.29
C GLU A 112 -5.83 6.97 -8.02
N HIS A 113 -6.64 6.66 -9.03
CA HIS A 113 -7.73 5.69 -8.91
C HIS A 113 -7.25 4.24 -8.79
N GLY A 114 -6.04 3.94 -9.27
CA GLY A 114 -5.56 2.58 -9.53
C GLY A 114 -5.02 1.81 -8.33
N ARG A 115 -5.05 2.39 -7.12
CA ARG A 115 -4.47 1.80 -5.90
C ARG A 115 -3.03 1.28 -6.09
N PRO A 116 -2.12 2.09 -6.65
CA PRO A 116 -0.77 1.61 -6.92
C PRO A 116 0.02 1.44 -5.62
N LEU A 117 0.60 0.26 -5.46
CA LEU A 117 1.73 -0.01 -4.57
C LEU A 117 2.99 0.07 -5.42
N ARG A 118 3.82 1.08 -5.16
CA ARG A 118 5.09 1.28 -5.86
C ARG A 118 6.24 0.81 -4.98
N ILE A 119 7.11 0.03 -5.59
CA ILE A 119 8.30 -0.56 -4.97
C ILE A 119 9.49 0.02 -5.72
N ARG A 120 10.32 0.78 -5.00
CA ARG A 120 11.53 1.39 -5.58
C ARG A 120 12.73 0.51 -5.30
N LEU A 121 13.47 0.19 -6.36
CA LEU A 121 14.70 -0.58 -6.31
C LEU A 121 15.92 0.32 -6.18
N SER A 122 17.07 -0.24 -5.81
CA SER A 122 18.34 0.48 -5.69
C SER A 122 18.85 1.08 -7.01
N SER A 123 18.37 0.63 -8.17
CA SER A 123 18.64 1.27 -9.47
C SER A 123 17.76 2.48 -9.77
N GLU A 124 16.88 2.89 -8.85
CA GLU A 124 15.80 3.86 -9.05
C GLU A 124 14.64 3.36 -9.94
N ARG A 125 14.71 2.13 -10.47
CA ARG A 125 13.57 1.49 -11.14
C ARG A 125 12.40 1.33 -10.18
N ILE A 126 11.19 1.52 -10.70
CA ILE A 126 9.94 1.36 -9.94
C ILE A 126 9.16 0.17 -10.48
N ILE A 127 8.80 -0.74 -9.59
CA ILE A 127 7.81 -1.78 -9.86
C ILE A 127 6.48 -1.29 -9.30
N GLU A 128 5.48 -1.17 -10.15
CA GLU A 128 4.12 -0.81 -9.74
C GLU A 128 3.21 -2.03 -9.74
N VAL A 129 2.57 -2.27 -8.59
CA VAL A 129 1.54 -3.29 -8.40
C VAL A 129 0.20 -2.61 -8.16
N ARG A 130 -0.78 -2.86 -9.03
CA ARG A 130 -2.12 -2.26 -8.91
C ARG A 130 -3.11 -3.22 -8.25
N LEU A 131 -3.74 -2.79 -7.15
CA LEU A 131 -4.78 -3.55 -6.48
C LEU A 131 -6.15 -3.24 -7.11
N ILE A 132 -6.48 -3.96 -8.19
CA ILE A 132 -7.76 -3.80 -8.90
C ILE A 132 -8.92 -4.50 -8.17
N ARG A 133 -10.13 -3.94 -8.30
CA ARG A 133 -11.34 -4.41 -7.62
C ARG A 133 -12.00 -5.62 -8.30
N GLU A 134 -11.66 -5.90 -9.55
CA GLU A 134 -12.24 -7.00 -10.32
C GLU A 134 -11.33 -8.23 -10.24
N TRP A 135 -11.78 -9.25 -9.50
CA TRP A 135 -11.21 -10.60 -9.53
C TRP A 135 -11.62 -11.33 -10.84
N GLY A 136 -11.27 -10.72 -11.98
CA GLY A 136 -11.63 -11.20 -13.32
C GLY A 136 -10.49 -11.22 -14.31
N THR A 137 -9.51 -10.31 -14.24
CA THR A 137 -8.46 -10.26 -15.26
C THR A 137 -7.19 -9.58 -14.74
N LEU A 138 -6.14 -10.38 -14.58
CA LEU A 138 -4.71 -10.04 -14.57
C LEU A 138 -4.26 -8.80 -13.77
N ALA A 139 -3.48 -9.03 -12.72
CA ALA A 139 -2.59 -8.02 -12.15
C ALA A 139 -1.66 -7.51 -13.26
N ASN A 140 -1.91 -6.31 -13.78
CA ASN A 140 -1.02 -5.66 -14.72
C ASN A 140 0.18 -5.11 -13.93
N ILE A 141 1.34 -5.72 -14.13
CA ILE A 141 2.63 -5.18 -13.71
C ILE A 141 3.06 -4.24 -14.83
N THR A 142 2.96 -2.92 -14.60
CA THR A 142 3.50 -1.92 -15.52
C THR A 142 4.92 -1.59 -15.06
N ILE A 143 5.87 -1.65 -16.01
CA ILE A 143 7.27 -1.32 -15.82
C ILE A 143 7.53 -0.12 -16.72
N ASP A 144 7.85 1.03 -16.12
CA ASP A 144 8.50 2.15 -16.81
C ASP A 144 10.01 2.10 -16.57
#